data_AF-A0A2E9SK01-F1
#
_entry.id   AF-A0A2E9SK01-F1
#
_cell.length_a   1.000
_cell.length_b   1.000
_cell.length_c   1.000
_cell.angle_alpha   90.00
_cell.angle_beta   90.00
_cell.angle_gamma   90.00
#
_symmetry.space_group_name_H-M   'P 1'
#
loop_
_entity.id
_entity.type
_entity.pdbx_description
1 polymer ?
#
loop_
_entity_poly.entity_id
_entity_poly.type
_entity_poly.pdbx_seq_one_letter_code
_entity_poly.pdbx_strand_id
1 'polypeptide(L)'
;MAISAYTGLQGSGKSHGAVENVIIPALKSGRRIFTNVPMVEEECLAQFGRVPDQFDIDDIVRNPNWWSDVFPAGAILVLDEAWRLWPGGLPMSKARDQDKEFLAEHRHLVGEDGYSTEVYILVQDLSNLASFARNLVATTYRHVKLESIGKTKRFRVDIYEGPASGPNPPAKNRRSEVYGKYSPKVWCLYKSHTKSLTGDAGLEVRTDRRFSVFTSLPVQIGASFAVVLVVALGYFSNKLRNTDKSHRDTRTAAITETSNSRNPLEDTIVEHKRGAELYKRSSFRFLSVADSFTIIFNSGRAPNIDYRFMVKINDTETKLSVKDLKKLQYSIVPINNCMVKIQGPDFDGFALCESAEEKKGWVEGLVATSGVD
;
A
#
# COMPACT_ATOMS: atom_id res chain seq x y z
N MET A 1 9.83 22.70 3.79
CA MET A 1 9.13 21.91 2.74
C MET A 1 8.18 22.82 1.97
N ALA A 2 7.68 22.40 0.81
CA ALA A 2 6.89 23.22 -0.11
C ALA A 2 5.38 22.98 0.01
N ILE A 3 4.58 23.88 -0.58
CA ILE A 3 3.15 23.65 -0.81
C ILE A 3 2.95 22.33 -1.55
N SER A 4 2.09 21.49 -0.98
CA SER A 4 1.70 20.20 -1.55
C SER A 4 0.25 20.23 -1.98
N ALA A 5 -0.03 19.72 -3.18
CA ALA A 5 -1.38 19.66 -3.72
C ALA A 5 -1.91 18.23 -3.73
N TYR A 6 -3.12 18.03 -3.23
CA TYR A 6 -3.87 16.79 -3.33
C TYR A 6 -4.96 16.98 -4.40
N THR A 7 -4.82 16.26 -5.51
CA THR A 7 -5.72 16.40 -6.68
C THR A 7 -6.49 15.11 -6.96
N GLY A 8 -7.56 15.21 -7.76
CA GLY A 8 -8.34 14.05 -8.19
C GLY A 8 -9.82 14.38 -8.33
N LEU A 9 -10.51 13.60 -9.16
CA LEU A 9 -11.95 13.73 -9.38
C LEU A 9 -12.73 13.56 -8.06
N GLN A 10 -13.98 14.02 -8.03
CA GLN A 10 -14.86 13.79 -6.89
C GLN A 10 -14.94 12.29 -6.58
N GLY A 11 -14.91 11.94 -5.28
CA GLY A 11 -14.88 10.54 -4.83
C GLY A 11 -13.55 9.80 -5.06
N SER A 12 -12.49 10.47 -5.56
CA SER A 12 -11.17 9.85 -5.77
C SER A 12 -10.39 9.54 -4.48
N GLY A 13 -10.80 10.12 -3.36
CA GLY A 13 -10.12 9.94 -2.07
C GLY A 13 -9.14 11.04 -1.68
N LYS A 14 -9.12 12.20 -2.36
CA LYS A 14 -8.21 13.31 -2.03
C LYS A 14 -8.28 13.74 -0.56
N SER A 15 -9.50 13.98 -0.03
CA SER A 15 -9.69 14.36 1.37
C SER A 15 -9.35 13.22 2.34
N HIS A 16 -9.64 11.96 1.98
CA HIS A 16 -9.18 10.79 2.75
C HIS A 16 -7.65 10.76 2.83
N GLY A 17 -6.95 11.00 1.71
CA GLY A 17 -5.50 11.02 1.65
C GLY A 17 -4.89 12.12 2.53
N ALA A 18 -5.47 13.32 2.52
CA ALA A 18 -5.04 14.41 3.38
C ALA A 18 -5.29 14.09 4.87
N VAL A 19 -6.46 13.56 5.22
CA VAL A 19 -6.76 13.16 6.60
C VAL A 19 -5.77 12.09 7.07
N GLU A 20 -5.57 11.05 6.27
CA GLU A 20 -4.71 9.91 6.61
C GLU A 20 -3.23 10.26 6.76
N ASN A 21 -2.71 11.09 5.84
CA ASN A 21 -1.27 11.31 5.71
C ASN A 21 -0.79 12.66 6.26
N VAL A 22 -1.72 13.57 6.58
CA VAL A 22 -1.39 14.91 7.10
C VAL A 22 -2.06 15.14 8.44
N ILE A 23 -3.40 15.10 8.48
CA ILE A 23 -4.16 15.51 9.68
C ILE A 23 -3.92 14.53 10.84
N ILE A 24 -4.07 13.22 10.62
CA ILE A 24 -3.86 12.22 11.67
C ILE A 24 -2.41 12.26 12.21
N PRO A 25 -1.36 12.27 11.37
CA PRO A 25 0.01 12.44 11.86
C PRO A 25 0.24 13.73 12.66
N ALA A 26 -0.36 14.86 12.24
CA ALA A 26 -0.26 16.13 12.95
C ALA A 26 -0.90 16.06 14.35
N LEU A 27 -2.11 15.51 14.44
CA LEU A 27 -2.80 15.32 15.72
C LEU A 27 -1.99 14.41 16.66
N LYS A 28 -1.41 13.34 16.14
CA LYS A 28 -0.56 12.40 16.91
C LYS A 28 0.74 13.03 17.40
N SER A 29 1.38 13.86 16.59
CA SER A 29 2.62 14.56 16.97
C SER A 29 2.34 15.81 17.81
N GLY A 30 1.08 16.19 17.97
CA GLY A 30 0.68 17.37 18.70
C GLY A 30 0.94 18.69 17.97
N ARG A 31 1.18 18.65 16.65
CA ARG A 31 1.30 19.85 15.82
C ARG A 31 -0.07 20.48 15.62
N ARG A 32 -0.11 21.81 15.75
CA ARG A 32 -1.34 22.58 15.52
C ARG A 32 -1.70 22.53 14.03
N ILE A 33 -2.97 22.29 13.72
CA ILE A 33 -3.44 22.11 12.36
C ILE A 33 -4.76 22.83 12.14
N PHE A 34 -4.82 23.62 11.07
CA PHE A 34 -6.00 24.33 10.62
C PHE A 34 -6.57 23.66 9.39
N THR A 35 -7.88 23.42 9.36
CA THR A 35 -8.52 22.82 8.18
C THR A 35 -9.99 23.17 8.04
N ASN A 36 -10.46 23.31 6.80
CA ASN A 36 -11.88 23.37 6.46
C ASN A 36 -12.43 22.00 5.98
N VAL A 37 -11.64 20.92 6.08
CA VAL A 37 -12.16 19.56 5.91
C VAL A 37 -13.12 19.30 7.07
N PRO A 38 -14.36 18.83 6.83
CA PRO A 38 -15.36 18.66 7.89
C PRO A 38 -15.00 17.47 8.80
N MET A 39 -14.28 17.76 9.88
CA MET A 39 -13.79 16.75 10.82
C MET A 39 -14.86 16.37 11.86
N VAL A 40 -14.79 15.14 12.36
CA VAL A 40 -15.63 14.66 13.47
C VAL A 40 -14.85 14.90 14.76
N GLU A 41 -15.13 16.01 15.43
CA GLU A 41 -14.37 16.47 16.60
C GLU A 41 -14.40 15.49 17.77
N GLU A 42 -15.56 14.89 18.06
CA GLU A 42 -15.71 13.89 19.13
C GLU A 42 -14.75 12.70 18.93
N GLU A 43 -14.69 12.18 17.71
CA GLU A 43 -13.79 11.08 17.35
C GLU A 43 -12.32 11.49 17.37
N CYS A 44 -12.00 12.72 16.94
CA CYS A 44 -10.64 13.25 17.01
C CYS A 44 -10.18 13.39 18.47
N LEU A 45 -11.04 13.95 19.32
CA LEU A 45 -10.77 14.13 20.75
C LEU A 45 -10.63 12.77 21.45
N ALA A 46 -11.52 11.82 21.16
CA ALA A 46 -11.47 10.48 21.75
C ALA A 46 -10.20 9.70 21.36
N GLN A 47 -9.74 9.84 20.11
CA GLN A 47 -8.58 9.08 19.61
C GLN A 47 -7.23 9.76 19.85
N PHE A 48 -7.18 11.09 19.85
CA PHE A 48 -5.93 11.85 19.88
C PHE A 48 -5.84 12.84 21.06
N GLY A 49 -6.91 13.03 21.83
CA GLY A 49 -6.97 14.03 22.90
C GLY A 49 -6.96 15.47 22.40
N ARG A 50 -7.06 15.69 21.08
CA ARG A 50 -6.96 17.00 20.42
C ARG A 50 -7.81 17.02 19.15
N VAL A 51 -8.22 18.22 18.75
CA VAL A 51 -8.99 18.46 17.52
C VAL A 51 -8.28 19.47 16.62
N PRO A 52 -8.44 19.41 15.30
CA PRO A 52 -8.01 20.47 14.39
C PRO A 52 -8.75 21.79 14.65
N ASP A 53 -8.08 22.91 14.42
CA ASP A 53 -8.72 24.23 14.36
C ASP A 53 -9.53 24.32 13.04
N GLN A 54 -10.86 24.20 13.12
CA GLN A 54 -11.74 24.29 11.95
C GLN A 54 -12.04 25.75 11.57
N PHE A 55 -12.08 26.04 10.26
CA PHE A 55 -12.42 27.37 9.73
C PHE A 55 -13.27 27.27 8.46
N ASP A 56 -14.01 28.34 8.12
CA ASP A 56 -14.63 28.49 6.80
C ASP A 56 -13.76 29.36 5.88
N ILE A 57 -13.75 29.07 4.59
CA ILE A 57 -13.03 29.89 3.59
C ILE A 57 -13.54 31.33 3.61
N ASP A 58 -14.85 31.53 3.86
CA ASP A 58 -15.44 32.85 3.94
C ASP A 58 -14.89 33.68 5.11
N ASP A 59 -14.39 33.05 6.18
CA ASP A 59 -13.70 33.76 7.28
C ASP A 59 -12.42 34.41 6.79
N ILE A 60 -11.67 33.69 5.94
CA ILE A 60 -10.47 34.22 5.31
C ILE A 60 -10.86 35.38 4.40
N VAL A 61 -11.92 35.24 3.59
CA VAL A 61 -12.36 36.30 2.66
C VAL A 61 -12.80 37.57 3.42
N ARG A 62 -13.52 37.41 4.53
CA ARG A 62 -14.03 38.52 5.35
C ARG A 62 -12.94 39.23 6.15
N ASN A 63 -11.88 38.54 6.57
CA ASN A 63 -10.74 39.15 7.26
C ASN A 63 -9.52 39.24 6.32
N PRO A 64 -9.21 40.43 5.77
CA PRO A 64 -8.02 40.64 4.94
C PRO A 64 -6.70 40.21 5.59
N ASN A 65 -6.61 40.28 6.93
CA ASN A 65 -5.42 39.98 7.72
C ASN A 65 -5.49 38.60 8.39
N TRP A 66 -6.38 37.70 7.96
CA TRP A 66 -6.60 36.39 8.59
C TRP A 66 -5.31 35.58 8.79
N TRP A 67 -4.38 35.64 7.84
CA TRP A 67 -3.09 34.93 7.91
C TRP A 67 -2.18 35.41 9.04
N SER A 68 -2.33 36.66 9.46
CA SER A 68 -1.53 37.27 10.53
C SER A 68 -2.27 37.25 11.88
N ASP A 69 -3.58 37.48 11.86
CA ASP A 69 -4.39 37.63 13.07
C ASP A 69 -4.87 36.30 13.64
N VAL A 70 -5.12 35.31 12.78
CA VAL A 70 -5.81 34.05 13.15
C VAL A 70 -4.89 32.84 12.97
N PHE A 71 -4.15 32.78 11.87
CA PHE A 71 -3.31 31.63 11.55
C PHE A 71 -1.94 31.74 12.22
N PRO A 72 -1.60 30.86 13.17
CA PRO A 72 -0.32 30.93 13.89
C PRO A 72 0.83 30.40 13.02
N ALA A 73 2.01 31.01 13.17
CA ALA A 73 3.24 30.51 12.56
C ALA A 73 3.57 29.08 13.04
N GLY A 74 4.14 28.27 12.15
CA GLY A 74 4.54 26.88 12.43
C GLY A 74 3.44 25.83 12.34
N ALA A 75 2.17 26.26 12.25
CA ALA A 75 1.04 25.36 12.10
C ALA A 75 0.93 24.77 10.69
N ILE A 76 0.19 23.67 10.59
CA ILE A 76 -0.13 23.02 9.31
C ILE A 76 -1.47 23.56 8.81
N LEU A 77 -1.55 23.95 7.54
CA LEU A 77 -2.78 24.35 6.87
C LEU A 77 -3.21 23.27 5.88
N VAL A 78 -4.43 22.76 6.01
CA VAL A 78 -5.07 21.86 5.04
C VAL A 78 -6.33 22.52 4.50
N LEU A 79 -6.27 23.02 3.28
CA LEU A 79 -7.33 23.79 2.63
C LEU A 79 -8.03 22.96 1.55
N ASP A 80 -9.23 22.46 1.83
CA ASP A 80 -10.10 21.80 0.85
C ASP A 80 -10.85 22.79 -0.03
N GLU A 81 -11.01 22.41 -1.29
CA GLU A 81 -11.62 23.23 -2.34
C GLU A 81 -10.99 24.64 -2.44
N ALA A 82 -9.66 24.72 -2.38
CA ALA A 82 -8.91 25.98 -2.37
C ALA A 82 -9.15 26.92 -3.58
N TRP A 83 -9.71 26.40 -4.68
CA TRP A 83 -10.14 27.22 -5.82
C TRP A 83 -11.22 28.23 -5.42
N ARG A 84 -11.94 28.03 -4.32
CA ARG A 84 -12.89 29.02 -3.77
C ARG A 84 -12.18 30.29 -3.31
N LEU A 85 -10.94 30.16 -2.83
CA LEU A 85 -10.11 31.30 -2.42
C LEU A 85 -9.27 31.83 -3.59
N TRP A 86 -8.70 30.93 -4.38
CA TRP A 86 -7.79 31.24 -5.48
C TRP A 86 -8.25 30.64 -6.81
N PRO A 87 -9.38 31.10 -7.38
CA PRO A 87 -9.94 30.50 -8.58
C PRO A 87 -9.03 30.66 -9.80
N GLY A 88 -9.07 29.66 -10.68
CA GLY A 88 -8.38 29.67 -11.96
C GLY A 88 -8.75 30.90 -12.78
N GLY A 89 -7.74 31.56 -13.35
CA GLY A 89 -7.92 32.79 -14.11
C GLY A 89 -7.93 34.07 -13.27
N LEU A 90 -7.86 34.00 -11.94
CA LEU A 90 -7.67 35.18 -11.08
C LEU A 90 -6.30 35.84 -11.39
N PRO A 91 -6.27 37.09 -11.90
CA PRO A 91 -5.02 37.77 -12.17
C PRO A 91 -4.34 38.20 -10.86
N MET A 92 -3.01 38.23 -10.86
CA MET A 92 -2.21 38.56 -9.67
C MET A 92 -2.48 39.96 -9.10
N SER A 93 -2.93 40.91 -9.93
CA SER A 93 -3.32 42.26 -9.53
C SER A 93 -4.65 42.34 -8.78
N LYS A 94 -5.52 41.32 -8.94
CA LYS A 94 -6.79 41.22 -8.21
C LYS A 94 -6.72 40.25 -7.03
N ALA A 95 -5.65 39.47 -6.93
CA ALA A 95 -5.40 38.62 -5.77
C ALA A 95 -5.01 39.48 -4.56
N ARG A 96 -5.48 39.09 -3.39
CA ARG A 96 -5.20 39.78 -2.13
C ARG A 96 -3.70 39.73 -1.83
N ASP A 97 -3.13 40.83 -1.37
CA ASP A 97 -1.69 40.92 -1.13
C ASP A 97 -1.23 39.96 -0.03
N GLN A 98 -2.01 39.88 1.06
CA GLN A 98 -1.77 38.94 2.17
C GLN A 98 -1.78 37.46 1.73
N ASP A 99 -2.56 37.07 0.71
CA ASP A 99 -2.53 35.70 0.18
C ASP A 99 -1.22 35.40 -0.55
N LYS A 100 -0.74 36.36 -1.34
CA LYS A 100 0.49 36.22 -2.12
C LYS A 100 1.69 36.17 -1.18
N GLU A 101 1.72 37.07 -0.18
CA GLU A 101 2.73 37.13 0.86
C GLU A 101 2.76 35.83 1.66
N PHE A 102 1.62 35.38 2.20
CA PHE A 102 1.52 34.12 2.92
C PHE A 102 2.03 32.93 2.09
N LEU A 103 1.56 32.76 0.85
CA LEU A 103 1.96 31.63 0.02
C LEU A 103 3.45 31.67 -0.37
N ALA A 104 4.01 32.85 -0.62
CA ALA A 104 5.43 32.99 -0.93
C ALA A 104 6.31 32.76 0.30
N GLU A 105 5.89 33.23 1.46
CA GLU A 105 6.72 33.31 2.67
C GLU A 105 6.38 32.29 3.76
N HIS A 106 5.40 31.40 3.54
CA HIS A 106 4.99 30.39 4.53
C HIS A 106 6.15 29.63 5.19
N ARG A 107 7.25 29.39 4.46
CA ARG A 107 8.42 28.69 5.00
C ARG A 107 9.19 29.47 6.07
N HIS A 108 9.10 30.79 6.03
CA HIS A 108 9.73 31.69 7.00
C HIS A 108 8.85 31.91 8.24
N LEU A 109 7.57 31.52 8.18
CA LEU A 109 6.67 31.50 9.32
C LEU A 109 6.99 30.28 10.19
N VAL A 110 7.87 30.49 11.19
CA VAL A 110 8.29 29.47 12.15
C VAL A 110 7.61 29.73 13.48
N GLY A 111 6.98 28.69 14.04
CA GLY A 111 6.33 28.74 15.35
C GLY A 111 7.34 28.67 16.49
N GLU A 112 6.88 28.94 17.71
CA GLU A 112 7.69 28.78 18.94
C GLU A 112 8.17 27.33 19.15
N ASP A 113 7.47 26.38 18.54
CA ASP A 113 7.80 24.95 18.51
C ASP A 113 8.96 24.61 17.54
N GLY A 114 9.49 25.60 16.82
CA GLY A 114 10.59 25.45 15.86
C GLY A 114 10.16 24.84 14.53
N TYR A 115 8.88 24.56 14.33
CA TYR A 115 8.38 24.07 13.05
C TYR A 115 8.05 25.22 12.11
N SER A 116 8.36 25.07 10.83
CA SER A 116 7.88 25.97 9.77
C SER A 116 6.45 25.63 9.37
N THR A 117 5.67 26.63 8.97
CA THR A 117 4.33 26.44 8.41
C THR A 117 4.36 25.53 7.19
N GLU A 118 3.40 24.61 7.11
CA GLU A 118 3.22 23.69 5.98
C GLU A 118 1.83 23.87 5.38
N VAL A 119 1.75 23.82 4.04
CA VAL A 119 0.50 24.11 3.33
C VAL A 119 0.14 22.96 2.39
N TYR A 120 -1.07 22.45 2.59
CA TYR A 120 -1.68 21.39 1.80
C TYR A 120 -2.96 21.91 1.16
N ILE A 121 -3.00 21.90 -0.17
CA ILE A 121 -4.13 22.37 -0.95
C ILE A 121 -4.85 21.17 -1.57
N LEU A 122 -6.14 21.02 -1.34
CA LEU A 122 -6.95 20.01 -2.01
C LEU A 122 -7.81 20.69 -3.07
N VAL A 123 -7.72 20.22 -4.31
CA VAL A 123 -8.52 20.69 -5.45
C VAL A 123 -8.81 19.52 -6.39
N GLN A 124 -9.75 19.64 -7.32
CA GLN A 124 -10.00 18.55 -8.27
C GLN A 124 -8.89 18.46 -9.32
N ASP A 125 -8.50 19.61 -9.87
CA ASP A 125 -7.38 19.77 -10.80
C ASP A 125 -6.66 21.08 -10.49
N LEU A 126 -5.33 21.10 -10.63
CA LEU A 126 -4.54 22.31 -10.41
C LEU A 126 -4.82 23.42 -11.44
N SER A 127 -5.39 23.10 -12.61
CA SER A 127 -5.86 24.10 -13.57
C SER A 127 -6.98 24.98 -13.02
N ASN A 128 -7.73 24.50 -12.02
CA ASN A 128 -8.75 25.29 -11.33
C ASN A 128 -8.17 26.30 -10.32
N LEU A 129 -6.85 26.27 -10.09
CA LEU A 129 -6.17 27.16 -9.15
C LEU A 129 -5.50 28.32 -9.91
N ALA A 130 -5.49 29.50 -9.30
CA ALA A 130 -4.79 30.67 -9.82
C ALA A 130 -3.29 30.40 -10.01
N SER A 131 -2.67 31.04 -11.01
CA SER A 131 -1.28 30.77 -11.37
C SER A 131 -0.28 31.07 -10.25
N PHE A 132 -0.51 32.13 -9.47
CA PHE A 132 0.39 32.50 -8.36
C PHE A 132 0.44 31.42 -7.26
N ALA A 133 -0.69 30.78 -6.96
CA ALA A 133 -0.73 29.68 -5.99
C ALA A 133 -0.24 28.36 -6.62
N ARG A 134 -0.68 28.06 -7.85
CA ARG A 134 -0.32 26.83 -8.57
C ARG A 134 1.18 26.70 -8.79
N ASN A 135 1.85 27.79 -9.14
CA ASN A 135 3.29 27.76 -9.45
C ASN A 135 4.17 27.50 -8.23
N LEU A 136 3.64 27.70 -7.01
CA LEU A 136 4.35 27.44 -5.76
C LEU A 136 4.20 25.99 -5.27
N VAL A 137 3.33 25.20 -5.92
CA VAL A 137 3.16 23.77 -5.63
C VAL A 137 4.43 23.02 -6.05
N ALA A 138 5.11 22.38 -5.10
CA ALA A 138 6.29 21.56 -5.42
C ALA A 138 5.99 20.06 -5.45
N THR A 139 4.87 19.59 -4.92
CA THR A 139 4.48 18.19 -5.03
C THR A 139 2.99 18.06 -5.27
N THR A 140 2.61 17.25 -6.24
CA THR A 140 1.21 16.95 -6.54
C THR A 140 0.93 15.47 -6.30
N TYR A 141 0.01 15.18 -5.39
CA TYR A 141 -0.54 13.86 -5.08
C TYR A 141 -1.88 13.70 -5.80
N ARG A 142 -1.88 13.06 -6.98
CA ARG A 142 -3.09 12.87 -7.79
C ARG A 142 -3.75 11.54 -7.47
N HIS A 143 -4.92 11.62 -6.84
CA HIS A 143 -5.75 10.48 -6.48
C HIS A 143 -6.60 9.98 -7.66
N VAL A 144 -6.54 8.67 -7.91
CA VAL A 144 -7.27 7.98 -8.96
C VAL A 144 -8.00 6.77 -8.35
N LYS A 145 -9.33 6.76 -8.42
CA LYS A 145 -10.15 5.62 -7.99
C LYS A 145 -9.99 4.47 -8.97
N LEU A 146 -9.74 3.26 -8.49
CA LEU A 146 -9.54 2.07 -9.36
C LEU A 146 -10.87 1.37 -9.72
N GLU A 147 -11.96 2.14 -9.76
CA GLU A 147 -13.31 1.65 -10.08
C GLU A 147 -13.42 1.17 -11.53
N SER A 148 -12.75 1.84 -12.48
CA SER A 148 -12.71 1.42 -13.90
C SER A 148 -12.14 0.02 -14.11
N ILE A 149 -11.33 -0.45 -13.15
CA ILE A 149 -10.69 -1.77 -13.12
C ILE A 149 -11.39 -2.67 -12.07
N GLY A 150 -12.66 -2.38 -11.74
CA GLY A 150 -13.48 -3.19 -10.83
C GLY A 150 -13.06 -3.20 -9.36
N LYS A 151 -12.13 -2.32 -8.93
CA LYS A 151 -11.63 -2.25 -7.55
C LYS A 151 -12.14 -1.00 -6.83
N THR A 152 -13.43 -0.99 -6.48
CA THR A 152 -14.14 0.14 -5.85
C THR A 152 -13.56 0.61 -4.52
N LYS A 153 -12.95 -0.29 -3.74
CA LYS A 153 -12.37 0.01 -2.41
C LYS A 153 -10.90 0.44 -2.43
N ARG A 154 -10.30 0.59 -3.62
CA ARG A 154 -8.87 0.92 -3.78
C ARG A 154 -8.69 2.18 -4.60
N PHE A 155 -7.60 2.87 -4.32
CA PHE A 155 -7.16 4.03 -5.07
C PHE A 155 -5.67 3.92 -5.38
N ARG A 156 -5.23 4.69 -6.38
CA ARG A 156 -3.83 4.93 -6.70
C ARG A 156 -3.55 6.41 -6.51
N VAL A 157 -2.39 6.73 -5.98
CA VAL A 157 -1.87 8.09 -5.87
C VAL A 157 -0.67 8.20 -6.81
N ASP A 158 -0.82 9.02 -7.84
CA ASP A 158 0.26 9.38 -8.76
C ASP A 158 1.00 10.59 -8.17
N ILE A 159 2.29 10.47 -7.88
CA ILE A 159 3.10 11.53 -7.26
C ILE A 159 3.92 12.24 -8.33
N TYR A 160 3.77 13.55 -8.44
CA TYR A 160 4.50 14.42 -9.35
C TYR A 160 5.35 15.42 -8.58
N GLU A 161 6.52 15.75 -9.14
CA GLU A 161 7.32 16.89 -8.70
C GLU A 161 6.87 18.14 -9.46
N GLY A 162 6.54 19.19 -8.71
CA GLY A 162 5.92 20.40 -9.23
C GLY A 162 4.40 20.28 -9.47
N PRO A 163 3.81 21.28 -10.13
CA PRO A 163 2.39 21.30 -10.44
C PRO A 163 2.06 20.33 -11.58
N ALA A 164 1.16 19.37 -11.32
CA ALA A 164 0.61 18.48 -12.34
C ALA A 164 -0.88 18.77 -12.56
N SER A 165 -1.22 19.35 -13.71
CA SER A 165 -2.58 19.71 -14.11
C SER A 165 -3.08 18.91 -15.31
N GLY A 166 -4.39 18.87 -15.47
CA GLY A 166 -5.06 18.23 -16.60
C GLY A 166 -5.51 16.80 -16.29
N PRO A 167 -6.44 16.28 -17.11
CA PRO A 167 -7.08 14.99 -16.86
C PRO A 167 -6.09 13.82 -16.95
N ASN A 168 -5.02 13.95 -17.74
CA ASN A 168 -3.97 12.95 -17.91
C ASN A 168 -2.59 13.62 -17.94
N PRO A 169 -2.01 13.95 -16.77
CA PRO A 169 -0.66 14.50 -16.73
C PRO A 169 0.33 13.46 -17.29
N PRO A 170 1.35 13.88 -18.05
CA PRO A 170 2.27 12.96 -18.71
C PRO A 170 2.90 11.98 -17.72
N ALA A 171 2.81 10.67 -18.00
CA ALA A 171 3.36 9.63 -17.11
C ALA A 171 4.87 9.75 -16.91
N LYS A 172 5.59 10.33 -17.88
CA LYS A 172 7.03 10.62 -17.79
C LYS A 172 7.41 11.59 -16.65
N ASN A 173 6.50 12.47 -16.25
CA ASN A 173 6.74 13.47 -15.20
C ASN A 173 6.33 12.93 -13.82
N ARG A 174 5.78 11.72 -13.76
CA ARG A 174 5.35 11.08 -12.52
C ARG A 174 6.56 10.40 -11.88
N ARG A 175 6.88 10.80 -10.65
CA ARG A 175 7.98 10.18 -9.88
C ARG A 175 7.64 8.79 -9.39
N SER A 176 6.42 8.58 -8.88
CA SER A 176 6.03 7.31 -8.31
C SER A 176 4.52 7.11 -8.31
N GLU A 177 4.11 5.85 -8.12
CA GLU A 177 2.73 5.45 -7.89
C GLU A 177 2.64 4.76 -6.53
N VAL A 178 1.68 5.16 -5.71
CA VAL A 178 1.38 4.50 -4.43
C VAL A 178 -0.04 3.96 -4.49
N TYR A 179 -0.25 2.73 -4.03
CA TYR A 179 -1.58 2.13 -3.98
C TYR A 179 -2.11 2.13 -2.56
N GLY A 180 -3.33 2.64 -2.41
CA GLY A 180 -4.01 2.74 -1.13
C GLY A 180 -5.33 1.98 -1.11
N LYS A 181 -5.84 1.78 0.11
CA LYS A 181 -7.18 1.28 0.37
C LYS A 181 -7.89 2.29 1.24
N TYR A 182 -9.18 2.47 1.00
CA TYR A 182 -9.95 3.28 1.91
C TYR A 182 -10.14 2.55 3.24
N SER A 183 -9.89 3.25 4.35
CA SER A 183 -9.90 2.69 5.69
C SER A 183 -11.07 3.23 6.51
N PRO A 184 -11.88 2.35 7.14
CA PRO A 184 -12.91 2.78 8.10
C PRO A 184 -12.37 3.64 9.24
N LYS A 185 -11.13 3.41 9.67
CA LYS A 185 -10.47 4.18 10.72
C LYS A 185 -10.23 5.65 10.33
N VAL A 186 -10.10 5.92 9.04
CA VAL A 186 -9.96 7.30 8.54
C VAL A 186 -11.35 7.90 8.31
N TRP A 187 -12.28 7.12 7.77
CA TRP A 187 -13.65 7.59 7.52
C TRP A 187 -14.43 7.97 8.77
N CYS A 188 -14.15 7.38 9.95
CA CYS A 188 -14.84 7.80 11.17
C CYS A 188 -14.44 9.22 11.61
N LEU A 189 -13.27 9.72 11.17
CA LEU A 189 -12.72 11.00 11.60
C LEU A 189 -13.21 12.20 10.77
N TYR A 190 -13.85 11.99 9.62
CA TYR A 190 -14.31 13.10 8.77
C TYR A 190 -15.58 12.76 7.97
N LYS A 191 -16.37 13.79 7.65
CA LYS A 191 -17.62 13.66 6.88
C LYS A 191 -17.33 13.83 5.39
N SER A 192 -17.36 12.74 4.60
CA SER A 192 -17.19 12.87 3.15
C SER A 192 -18.49 13.32 2.46
N HIS A 193 -18.43 14.34 1.60
CA HIS A 193 -19.57 14.85 0.82
C HIS A 193 -20.25 13.77 -0.06
N THR A 194 -19.55 12.71 -0.46
CA THR A 194 -20.11 11.61 -1.26
C THR A 194 -20.87 10.55 -0.43
N LYS A 195 -21.00 10.72 0.89
CA LYS A 195 -21.64 9.73 1.80
C LYS A 195 -22.93 10.22 2.46
N SER A 196 -23.51 11.35 2.04
CA SER A 196 -24.68 11.89 2.74
C SER A 196 -25.99 11.25 2.28
N LEU A 197 -26.51 10.29 3.08
CA LEU A 197 -27.80 10.34 3.80
C LEU A 197 -28.30 8.95 4.25
N THR A 198 -27.76 7.86 3.70
CA THR A 198 -28.00 6.49 4.15
C THR A 198 -26.66 5.82 4.38
N GLY A 199 -26.50 5.11 5.51
CA GLY A 199 -25.23 4.54 5.97
C GLY A 199 -24.57 3.49 5.05
N ASP A 200 -25.22 3.16 3.93
CA ASP A 200 -24.59 2.46 2.82
C ASP A 200 -24.15 3.52 1.81
N ALA A 201 -22.85 3.54 1.49
CA ALA A 201 -22.27 4.34 0.43
C ALA A 201 -23.30 4.47 -0.68
N GLY A 202 -23.88 5.68 -0.83
CA GLY A 202 -24.90 5.96 -1.84
C GLY A 202 -24.43 5.26 -3.08
N LEU A 203 -25.18 4.21 -3.44
CA LEU A 203 -24.78 3.27 -4.45
C LEU A 203 -24.58 4.13 -5.70
N GLU A 204 -23.34 4.54 -5.97
CA GLU A 204 -22.88 5.03 -7.26
C GLU A 204 -22.98 3.81 -8.19
N VAL A 205 -24.20 3.30 -8.36
CA VAL A 205 -24.57 2.39 -9.42
C VAL A 205 -24.58 3.31 -10.62
N ARG A 206 -23.38 3.49 -11.18
CA ARG A 206 -23.24 4.01 -12.53
C ARG A 206 -24.18 3.17 -13.40
N THR A 207 -25.20 3.82 -13.92
CA THR A 207 -26.19 3.22 -14.81
C THR A 207 -25.55 2.73 -16.10
N ASP A 208 -24.42 3.32 -16.49
CA ASP A 208 -23.64 2.92 -17.66
C ASP A 208 -22.55 1.88 -17.31
N ARG A 209 -22.75 0.63 -17.78
CA ARG A 209 -21.81 -0.50 -17.63
C ARG A 209 -20.63 -0.47 -18.61
N ARG A 210 -20.61 0.44 -19.59
CA ARG A 210 -19.57 0.47 -20.64
C ARG A 210 -18.17 0.80 -20.12
N PHE A 211 -18.07 1.36 -18.91
CA PHE A 211 -16.79 1.80 -18.33
C PHE A 211 -15.98 0.67 -17.67
N SER A 212 -16.58 -0.51 -17.43
CA SER A 212 -15.88 -1.64 -16.82
C SER A 212 -15.06 -2.38 -17.89
N VAL A 213 -13.74 -2.30 -17.78
CA VAL A 213 -12.79 -2.95 -18.70
C VAL A 213 -12.98 -4.49 -18.71
N PHE A 214 -13.42 -5.06 -17.59
CA PHE A 214 -13.65 -6.50 -17.43
C PHE A 214 -14.92 -7.03 -18.11
N THR A 215 -15.83 -6.15 -18.56
CA THR A 215 -17.03 -6.53 -19.32
C THR A 215 -16.87 -6.28 -20.82
N SER A 216 -15.67 -5.93 -21.28
CA SER A 216 -15.42 -5.72 -22.71
C SER A 216 -15.39 -7.06 -23.47
N LEU A 217 -16.15 -7.14 -24.55
CA LEU A 217 -16.27 -8.29 -25.45
C LEU A 217 -14.92 -8.96 -25.82
N PRO A 218 -13.84 -8.23 -26.17
CA PRO A 218 -12.56 -8.85 -26.50
C PRO A 218 -11.89 -9.56 -25.31
N VAL A 219 -12.08 -9.09 -24.07
CA VAL A 219 -11.56 -9.77 -22.87
C VAL A 219 -12.29 -11.08 -22.62
N GLN A 220 -13.61 -11.12 -22.85
CA GLN A 220 -14.41 -12.35 -22.72
C GLN A 220 -14.07 -13.38 -23.80
N ILE A 221 -13.85 -12.94 -25.04
CA ILE A 221 -13.43 -13.80 -26.15
C ILE A 221 -12.02 -14.36 -25.88
N GLY A 222 -11.08 -13.51 -25.44
CA GLY A 222 -9.72 -13.93 -25.12
C GLY A 222 -9.65 -14.94 -23.96
N ALA A 223 -10.43 -14.73 -22.90
CA ALA A 223 -10.52 -15.67 -21.78
C ALA A 223 -11.09 -17.03 -22.22
N SER A 224 -12.12 -17.03 -23.07
CA SER A 224 -12.70 -18.26 -23.62
C SER A 224 -11.70 -19.03 -24.50
N PHE A 225 -10.96 -18.31 -25.34
CA PHE A 225 -9.92 -18.92 -26.19
C PHE A 225 -8.77 -19.52 -25.36
N ALA A 226 -8.36 -18.85 -24.27
CA ALA A 226 -7.33 -19.37 -23.38
C ALA A 226 -7.76 -20.69 -22.69
N VAL A 227 -9.02 -20.81 -22.26
CA VAL A 227 -9.56 -22.05 -21.69
C VAL A 227 -9.55 -23.18 -22.74
N VAL A 228 -10.00 -22.89 -23.96
CA VAL A 228 -9.98 -23.87 -25.07
C VAL A 228 -8.55 -24.31 -25.39
N LEU A 229 -7.59 -23.38 -25.38
CA LEU A 229 -6.18 -23.67 -25.64
C LEU A 229 -5.59 -24.59 -24.56
N VAL A 230 -5.89 -24.35 -23.28
CA VAL A 230 -5.45 -25.20 -22.16
C VAL A 230 -6.04 -26.61 -22.27
N VAL A 231 -7.32 -26.74 -22.61
CA VAL A 231 -7.97 -28.04 -22.82
C VAL A 231 -7.35 -28.77 -24.02
N ALA A 232 -7.09 -28.07 -25.13
CA ALA A 232 -6.46 -28.64 -26.31
C ALA A 232 -5.03 -29.12 -26.03
N LEU A 233 -4.23 -28.33 -25.31
CA LEU A 233 -2.88 -28.71 -24.88
C LEU A 233 -2.89 -29.91 -23.92
N GLY A 234 -3.86 -29.96 -22.99
CA GLY A 234 -4.07 -31.10 -22.11
C GLY A 234 -4.43 -32.38 -22.86
N TYR A 235 -5.32 -32.29 -23.86
CA TYR A 235 -5.69 -33.43 -24.69
C TYR A 235 -4.53 -33.91 -25.57
N PHE A 236 -3.78 -32.98 -26.18
CA PHE A 236 -2.67 -33.30 -27.07
C PHE A 236 -1.47 -33.89 -26.33
N SER A 237 -1.15 -33.37 -25.14
CA SER A 237 -0.11 -33.95 -24.28
C SER A 237 -0.47 -35.37 -23.81
N ASN A 238 -1.74 -35.63 -23.49
CA ASN A 238 -2.19 -36.97 -23.10
C ASN A 238 -2.14 -37.96 -24.29
N LYS A 239 -2.44 -37.48 -25.50
CA LYS A 239 -2.31 -38.28 -26.74
C LYS A 239 -0.85 -38.64 -27.05
N LEU A 240 0.08 -37.68 -26.99
CA LEU A 240 1.51 -37.91 -27.18
C LEU A 240 2.07 -38.93 -26.18
N ARG A 241 1.64 -38.83 -24.91
CA ARG A 241 2.06 -39.73 -23.83
C ARG A 241 1.49 -41.15 -23.97
N ASN A 242 0.34 -41.33 -24.64
CA ASN A 242 -0.19 -42.65 -24.98
C ASN A 242 0.53 -43.28 -26.19
N THR A 243 1.03 -42.47 -27.13
CA THR A 243 1.83 -42.98 -28.26
C THR A 243 3.19 -43.51 -27.81
N ASP A 244 3.81 -42.92 -26.77
CA ASP A 244 5.05 -43.43 -26.18
C ASP A 244 4.88 -44.74 -25.39
N LYS A 245 3.69 -45.01 -24.84
CA LYS A 245 3.39 -46.29 -24.19
C LYS A 245 3.30 -47.44 -25.20
N SER A 246 2.84 -47.17 -26.42
CA SER A 246 2.73 -48.15 -27.51
C SER A 246 4.08 -48.72 -27.97
N HIS A 247 5.21 -48.05 -27.70
CA HIS A 247 6.55 -48.52 -28.07
C HIS A 247 7.30 -49.27 -26.95
N ARG A 248 6.76 -49.32 -25.72
CA ARG A 248 7.40 -50.02 -24.59
C ARG A 248 6.93 -51.46 -24.40
N ASP A 249 5.82 -51.86 -25.02
CA ASP A 249 5.19 -53.16 -24.80
C ASP A 249 5.82 -54.33 -25.60
N THR A 250 6.78 -54.08 -26.51
CA THR A 250 7.47 -55.17 -27.25
C THR A 250 8.69 -55.75 -26.51
N ARG A 251 9.16 -55.15 -25.41
CA ARG A 251 10.39 -55.59 -24.72
C ARG A 251 10.22 -56.25 -23.35
N THR A 252 9.00 -56.41 -22.88
CA THR A 252 8.73 -57.00 -21.55
C THR A 252 7.85 -58.26 -21.66
N ALA A 253 8.13 -59.09 -22.66
CA ALA A 253 7.59 -60.44 -22.77
C ALA A 253 8.70 -61.47 -22.49
N ALA A 254 9.32 -61.37 -21.32
CA ALA A 254 10.11 -62.44 -20.71
C ALA A 254 10.21 -62.16 -19.21
N ILE A 255 10.05 -63.22 -18.42
CA ILE A 255 10.21 -63.32 -16.96
C ILE A 255 8.90 -63.18 -16.16
N THR A 256 8.24 -64.33 -16.07
CA THR A 256 7.88 -65.01 -14.81
C THR A 256 6.62 -64.58 -14.05
N GLU A 257 5.66 -65.50 -14.15
CA GLU A 257 4.72 -66.01 -13.15
C GLU A 257 4.94 -65.60 -11.68
N THR A 258 3.86 -65.29 -10.96
CA THR A 258 3.19 -66.17 -9.98
C THR A 258 2.46 -65.34 -8.89
N SER A 259 1.28 -65.82 -8.49
CA SER A 259 0.50 -65.49 -7.27
C SER A 259 -0.26 -64.14 -7.27
N ASN A 260 -1.58 -64.08 -7.44
CA ASN A 260 -2.70 -64.63 -6.67
C ASN A 260 -2.94 -63.88 -5.34
N SER A 261 -4.07 -63.14 -5.25
CA SER A 261 -5.04 -63.19 -4.13
C SER A 261 -5.78 -61.85 -3.86
N ARG A 262 -7.09 -61.89 -4.15
CA ARG A 262 -8.26 -61.39 -3.36
C ARG A 262 -8.53 -59.87 -3.15
N ASN A 263 -9.63 -59.46 -3.78
CA ASN A 263 -10.70 -58.49 -3.47
C ASN A 263 -11.24 -58.50 -2.00
N PRO A 264 -12.25 -57.69 -1.59
CA PRO A 264 -12.38 -56.21 -1.50
C PRO A 264 -13.10 -55.79 -0.17
N LEU A 265 -13.80 -54.64 -0.15
CA LEU A 265 -14.80 -54.11 0.83
C LEU A 265 -14.23 -53.10 1.86
N GLU A 266 -14.52 -51.79 1.81
CA GLU A 266 -15.79 -51.04 1.93
C GLU A 266 -16.29 -50.96 3.39
N ASP A 267 -16.30 -49.76 4.00
CA ASP A 267 -17.50 -49.22 4.66
C ASP A 267 -17.42 -47.75 5.16
N THR A 268 -18.41 -46.98 4.66
CA THR A 268 -19.30 -45.97 5.27
C THR A 268 -18.90 -44.96 6.38
N ILE A 269 -18.94 -43.67 5.99
CA ILE A 269 -19.62 -42.46 6.50
C ILE A 269 -20.22 -42.44 7.94
N VAL A 270 -19.87 -41.41 8.72
CA VAL A 270 -20.78 -40.73 9.69
C VAL A 270 -20.57 -39.21 9.67
N GLU A 271 -21.69 -38.48 9.58
CA GLU A 271 -21.84 -37.01 9.60
C GLU A 271 -22.25 -36.54 11.01
N HIS A 272 -21.73 -35.40 11.51
CA HIS A 272 -22.34 -34.65 12.62
C HIS A 272 -22.17 -33.12 12.48
N LYS A 273 -23.20 -32.41 12.96
CA LYS A 273 -23.61 -31.03 12.68
C LYS A 273 -22.82 -29.93 13.42
N ARG A 274 -22.83 -28.76 12.77
CA ARG A 274 -22.76 -27.34 13.23
C ARG A 274 -22.33 -27.03 14.68
N GLY A 275 -21.30 -26.18 14.78
CA GLY A 275 -21.09 -25.21 15.84
C GLY A 275 -20.16 -24.10 15.34
N ALA A 276 -20.62 -22.85 15.35
CA ALA A 276 -19.81 -21.68 15.04
C ALA A 276 -18.95 -21.35 16.27
N GLU A 277 -17.62 -21.36 16.14
CA GLU A 277 -16.73 -20.80 17.15
C GLU A 277 -15.38 -20.38 16.55
N LEU A 278 -14.80 -19.33 17.13
CA LEU A 278 -13.71 -18.51 16.63
C LEU A 278 -12.50 -19.29 16.09
N TYR A 279 -12.03 -18.90 14.90
CA TYR A 279 -10.76 -19.40 14.35
C TYR A 279 -9.57 -18.83 15.15
N LYS A 280 -9.12 -19.62 16.13
CA LYS A 280 -7.87 -19.48 16.87
C LYS A 280 -6.71 -19.35 15.87
N ARG A 281 -5.87 -18.32 16.03
CA ARG A 281 -4.63 -18.14 15.24
C ARG A 281 -3.80 -19.42 15.31
N SER A 282 -3.59 -20.06 14.17
CA SER A 282 -2.58 -21.10 14.02
C SER A 282 -1.21 -20.50 14.35
N SER A 283 -0.50 -21.09 15.31
CA SER A 283 0.88 -20.74 15.64
C SER A 283 1.81 -21.32 14.58
N PHE A 284 1.83 -20.73 13.40
CA PHE A 284 2.81 -21.07 12.37
C PHE A 284 4.21 -20.74 12.90
N ARG A 285 5.05 -21.77 13.07
CA ARG A 285 6.46 -21.66 13.45
C ARG A 285 7.31 -22.24 12.33
N PHE A 286 8.16 -21.42 11.74
CA PHE A 286 9.00 -21.78 10.60
C PHE A 286 10.41 -21.20 10.74
N LEU A 287 10.59 -19.88 10.72
CA LEU A 287 11.92 -19.29 10.93
C LEU A 287 12.35 -19.32 12.41
N SER A 288 11.41 -19.34 13.36
CA SER A 288 11.71 -19.48 14.79
C SER A 288 12.32 -20.83 15.18
N VAL A 289 12.19 -21.86 14.33
CA VAL A 289 12.69 -23.22 14.56
C VAL A 289 13.82 -23.60 13.60
N ALA A 290 14.34 -22.64 12.83
CA ALA A 290 15.44 -22.88 11.92
C ALA A 290 16.79 -22.86 12.65
N ASP A 291 17.62 -23.86 12.39
CA ASP A 291 18.99 -23.94 12.93
C ASP A 291 19.91 -22.92 12.27
N SER A 292 19.69 -22.63 10.98
CA SER A 292 20.38 -21.56 10.28
C SER A 292 19.52 -20.91 9.21
N PHE A 293 19.73 -19.61 9.02
CA PHE A 293 19.11 -18.81 7.98
C PHE A 293 20.15 -17.85 7.39
N THR A 294 20.70 -18.18 6.22
CA THR A 294 21.84 -17.46 5.62
C THR A 294 21.56 -17.00 4.19
N ILE A 295 22.23 -15.94 3.75
CA ILE A 295 22.21 -15.47 2.36
C ILE A 295 23.24 -16.29 1.58
N ILE A 296 22.78 -17.05 0.60
CA ILE A 296 23.64 -17.90 -0.25
C ILE A 296 23.95 -17.27 -1.60
N PHE A 297 23.15 -16.30 -2.03
CA PHE A 297 23.34 -15.61 -3.30
C PHE A 297 22.65 -14.25 -3.26
N ASN A 298 23.33 -13.23 -3.77
CA ASN A 298 22.75 -11.95 -4.10
C ASN A 298 23.06 -11.63 -5.58
N SER A 299 22.12 -11.02 -6.28
CA SER A 299 22.40 -10.45 -7.61
C SER A 299 21.88 -9.02 -7.69
N GLY A 300 22.78 -8.10 -8.08
CA GLY A 300 22.49 -6.68 -8.25
C GLY A 300 23.31 -5.77 -7.34
N ARG A 301 22.95 -4.48 -7.34
CA ARG A 301 23.47 -3.46 -6.42
C ARG A 301 22.29 -2.80 -5.72
N ALA A 302 22.47 -2.44 -4.46
CA ALA A 302 21.43 -1.77 -3.69
C ALA A 302 20.85 -0.57 -4.47
N PRO A 303 19.51 -0.36 -4.48
CA PRO A 303 18.49 -1.07 -3.70
C PRO A 303 17.87 -2.30 -4.39
N ASN A 304 18.25 -2.63 -5.64
CA ASN A 304 17.67 -3.72 -6.42
C ASN A 304 18.53 -4.97 -6.35
N ILE A 305 18.50 -5.65 -5.21
CA ILE A 305 19.24 -6.90 -4.97
C ILE A 305 18.24 -8.06 -4.85
N ASP A 306 18.40 -9.10 -5.66
CA ASP A 306 17.65 -10.35 -5.52
C ASP A 306 18.44 -11.30 -4.61
N TYR A 307 17.88 -11.60 -3.44
CA TYR A 307 18.51 -12.48 -2.45
C TYR A 307 17.93 -13.89 -2.53
N ARG A 308 18.80 -14.89 -2.42
CA ARG A 308 18.42 -16.26 -2.09
C ARG A 308 18.94 -16.62 -0.71
N PHE A 309 18.06 -17.24 0.05
CA PHE A 309 18.31 -17.66 1.41
C PHE A 309 18.35 -19.18 1.50
N MET A 310 19.22 -19.72 2.33
CA MET A 310 19.21 -21.10 2.75
C MET A 310 18.65 -21.18 4.16
N VAL A 311 17.67 -22.04 4.34
CA VAL A 311 17.08 -22.34 5.66
C VAL A 311 17.38 -23.79 5.97
N LYS A 312 18.02 -24.03 7.11
CA LYS A 312 18.24 -25.37 7.64
C LYS A 312 17.33 -25.60 8.83
N ILE A 313 16.56 -26.68 8.78
CA ILE A 313 15.70 -27.15 9.88
C ILE A 313 15.98 -28.64 10.05
N ASN A 314 16.61 -29.00 11.17
CA ASN A 314 17.17 -30.32 11.43
C ASN A 314 18.14 -30.75 10.30
N ASP A 315 17.94 -31.94 9.72
CA ASP A 315 18.73 -32.47 8.61
C ASP A 315 18.21 -32.05 7.21
N THR A 316 17.22 -31.15 7.15
CA THR A 316 16.68 -30.67 5.88
C THR A 316 17.11 -29.23 5.59
N GLU A 317 17.64 -29.02 4.39
CA GLU A 317 17.96 -27.70 3.85
C GLU A 317 17.00 -27.33 2.71
N THR A 318 16.57 -26.07 2.67
CA THR A 318 15.75 -25.54 1.58
C THR A 318 16.23 -24.15 1.16
N LYS A 319 16.08 -23.84 -0.13
CA LYS A 319 16.47 -22.54 -0.70
C LYS A 319 15.22 -21.73 -0.98
N LEU A 320 15.11 -20.57 -0.36
CA LEU A 320 13.96 -19.67 -0.50
C LEU A 320 14.35 -18.37 -1.21
N SER A 321 13.48 -17.92 -2.10
CA SER A 321 13.57 -16.58 -2.67
C SER A 321 12.85 -15.55 -1.80
N VAL A 322 13.11 -14.26 -2.02
CA VAL A 322 12.34 -13.16 -1.41
C VAL A 322 10.83 -13.32 -1.67
N LYS A 323 10.43 -13.86 -2.84
CA LYS A 323 9.02 -14.08 -3.18
C LYS A 323 8.40 -15.19 -2.33
N ASP A 324 9.15 -16.24 -2.01
CA ASP A 324 8.65 -17.35 -1.21
C ASP A 324 8.51 -16.96 0.25
N LEU A 325 9.47 -16.21 0.80
CA LEU A 325 9.36 -15.64 2.14
C LEU A 325 8.18 -14.67 2.27
N LYS A 326 7.88 -13.87 1.23
CA LYS A 326 6.67 -13.03 1.20
C LYS A 326 5.37 -13.84 1.19
N LYS A 327 5.33 -15.01 0.53
CA LYS A 327 4.16 -15.92 0.60
C LYS A 327 3.95 -16.47 2.01
N LEU A 328 5.03 -16.68 2.76
CA LEU A 328 5.03 -17.08 4.17
C LEU A 328 4.83 -15.90 5.14
N GLN A 329 4.45 -14.71 4.64
CA GLN A 329 4.18 -13.50 5.42
C GLN A 329 5.42 -12.87 6.08
N TYR A 330 6.63 -13.16 5.62
CA TYR A 330 7.83 -12.44 6.02
C TYR A 330 8.09 -11.23 5.13
N SER A 331 8.41 -10.10 5.76
CA SER A 331 8.92 -8.88 5.15
C SER A 331 10.45 -8.90 5.16
N ILE A 332 11.04 -8.52 4.03
CA ILE A 332 12.49 -8.56 3.79
C ILE A 332 12.93 -7.13 3.47
N VAL A 333 13.77 -6.56 4.32
CA VAL A 333 14.30 -5.19 4.19
C VAL A 333 15.81 -5.27 3.98
N PRO A 334 16.30 -5.05 2.75
CA PRO A 334 17.74 -5.11 2.47
C PRO A 334 18.47 -3.94 3.14
N ILE A 335 19.56 -4.24 3.86
CA ILE A 335 20.42 -3.20 4.46
C ILE A 335 21.65 -2.99 3.60
N ASN A 336 22.33 -4.07 3.22
CA ASN A 336 23.45 -4.06 2.27
C ASN A 336 23.52 -5.41 1.53
N ASN A 337 24.56 -5.61 0.70
CA ASN A 337 24.69 -6.81 -0.12
C ASN A 337 24.70 -8.13 0.70
N CYS A 338 25.17 -8.12 1.94
CA CYS A 338 25.31 -9.30 2.77
C CYS A 338 24.56 -9.23 4.10
N MET A 339 23.61 -8.31 4.24
CA MET A 339 22.81 -8.16 5.43
C MET A 339 21.39 -7.71 5.08
N VAL A 340 20.42 -8.45 5.58
CA VAL A 340 19.00 -8.22 5.35
C VAL A 340 18.23 -8.36 6.65
N LYS A 341 17.37 -7.39 6.96
CA LYS A 341 16.46 -7.45 8.10
C LYS A 341 15.17 -8.19 7.70
N ILE A 342 14.69 -9.06 8.57
CA ILE A 342 13.51 -9.92 8.35
C ILE A 342 12.52 -9.67 9.46
N GLN A 343 11.26 -9.50 9.10
CA GLN A 343 10.16 -9.35 10.06
C GLN A 343 8.98 -10.20 9.61
N GLY A 344 8.49 -11.10 10.44
CA GLY A 344 7.36 -11.95 10.08
C GLY A 344 6.60 -12.53 11.26
N PRO A 345 5.75 -13.55 11.01
CA PRO A 345 4.77 -14.04 11.98
C PRO A 345 5.38 -14.65 13.25
N ASP A 346 6.60 -15.16 13.18
CA ASP A 346 7.28 -15.86 14.29
C ASP A 346 8.78 -15.50 14.43
N PHE A 347 9.33 -14.61 13.60
CA PHE A 347 10.76 -14.24 13.62
C PHE A 347 10.96 -12.76 13.25
N ASP A 348 11.75 -12.03 14.05
CA ASP A 348 12.27 -10.70 13.76
C ASP A 348 13.79 -10.70 14.02
N GLY A 349 14.59 -10.45 12.99
CA GLY A 349 16.04 -10.62 13.07
C GLY A 349 16.77 -10.28 11.77
N PHE A 350 18.03 -10.70 11.67
CA PHE A 350 18.89 -10.45 10.51
C PHE A 350 19.38 -11.73 9.87
N ALA A 351 19.56 -11.68 8.55
CA ALA A 351 20.26 -12.70 7.79
C ALA A 351 21.55 -12.13 7.21
N LEU A 352 22.62 -12.93 7.31
CA LEU A 352 23.95 -12.59 6.85
C LEU A 352 24.42 -13.55 5.75
N CYS A 353 25.37 -13.12 4.93
CA CYS A 353 26.07 -14.04 4.02
C CYS A 353 26.84 -15.10 4.80
N GLU A 354 26.89 -16.30 4.27
CA GLU A 354 27.71 -17.40 4.81
C GLU A 354 29.20 -17.07 4.67
N SER A 355 29.96 -17.09 5.78
CA SER A 355 31.42 -16.97 5.75
C SER A 355 32.04 -18.32 5.39
N ALA A 356 33.07 -18.33 4.53
CA ALA A 356 33.66 -19.56 4.00
C ALA A 356 34.58 -20.35 4.99
N GLU A 357 34.49 -20.11 6.30
CA GLU A 357 35.26 -20.77 7.37
C GLU A 357 34.30 -20.98 8.55
N GLU A 358 34.15 -22.12 9.24
CA GLU A 358 34.95 -23.35 9.33
C GLU A 358 34.01 -24.52 9.72
N LYS A 359 34.19 -25.68 9.07
CA LYS A 359 33.97 -26.97 9.71
C LYS A 359 35.08 -27.14 10.77
N LYS A 360 34.78 -26.97 12.07
CA LYS A 360 35.60 -27.52 13.18
C LYS A 360 34.89 -27.35 14.54
N GLY A 361 34.94 -28.43 15.32
CA GLY A 361 34.73 -28.59 16.78
C GLY A 361 33.74 -27.66 17.49
N TRP A 362 32.61 -28.12 18.03
CA TRP A 362 32.53 -29.02 19.19
C TRP A 362 33.81 -28.99 20.04
N VAL A 363 33.74 -28.33 21.21
CA VAL A 363 34.78 -28.09 22.25
C VAL A 363 35.42 -26.69 22.19
N GLU A 364 34.77 -25.72 22.84
CA GLU A 364 35.37 -24.78 23.84
C GLU A 364 34.38 -23.63 24.13
N GLY A 365 34.02 -23.46 25.41
CA GLY A 365 32.99 -22.50 25.85
C GLY A 365 32.14 -22.96 27.03
N LEU A 366 32.50 -24.07 27.69
CA LEU A 366 32.08 -24.42 29.05
C LEU A 366 33.21 -24.06 30.01
N VAL A 367 33.28 -22.81 30.48
CA VAL A 367 33.84 -22.38 31.79
C VAL A 367 33.16 -21.04 32.11
N ALA A 368 32.08 -21.07 32.90
CA ALA A 368 32.00 -20.57 34.29
C ALA A 368 32.08 -19.03 34.39
N THR A 369 30.97 -18.31 34.62
CA THR A 369 30.37 -17.95 35.93
C THR A 369 31.32 -17.29 36.92
N SER A 370 30.80 -16.22 37.55
CA SER A 370 31.22 -15.54 38.81
C SER A 370 32.60 -14.88 38.76
N GLY A 371 32.81 -13.61 39.08
CA GLY A 371 32.22 -12.75 40.10
C GLY A 371 33.38 -12.11 40.88
N VAL A 372 33.22 -10.87 41.39
CA VAL A 372 33.97 -10.29 42.54
C VAL A 372 35.50 -10.19 42.33
N ASP A 373 36.14 -9.04 42.14
CA ASP A 373 36.16 -7.77 42.89
C ASP A 373 36.67 -6.64 41.97
#